data_AF-A0A0F6NCL9-F1
#
_entry.id   AF-A0A0F6NCL9-F1
#
_cell.length_a   1.000
_cell.length_b   1.000
_cell.length_c   1.000
_cell.angle_alpha   90.00
_cell.angle_beta   90.00
_cell.angle_gamma   90.00
#
_symmetry.space_group_name_H-M   'P 1'
#
loop_
_entity.id
_entity.type
_entity.pdbx_description
1 polymer ?
#
loop_
_entity_poly.entity_id
_entity_poly.type
_entity_poly.pdbx_seq_one_letter_code
_entity_poly.pdbx_strand_id
1 'polypeptide(L)'
;AVFQSFSIGSNIWVSKWSDDTEMFVNGTLDTVKRDTYVGVYGALGIGQALSFFCDLAPQLGCWLAARQMHLVMLRGVMRASLTFFDTTPTGRIISRFAKDVDVLDTSLPQQISDCVYCSFEVIATLVVISYSTPIFIAVIVPIGVLYYFIQRFYVATSRQLKRLESVSRSPI
;
A
#
# COMPACT_ATOMS: atom_id res chain seq x y z
N ALA A 1 -5.99 2.07 1.06
CA ALA A 1 -6.89 1.26 0.20
C ALA A 1 -8.26 1.90 0.03
N VAL A 2 -8.93 2.24 1.14
CA VAL A 2 -10.27 2.86 1.12
C VAL A 2 -10.28 4.17 0.32
N PHE A 3 -9.28 5.03 0.54
CA PHE A 3 -9.06 6.25 -0.22
C PHE A 3 -9.02 6.01 -1.74
N GLN A 4 -8.25 5.00 -2.17
CA GLN A 4 -8.10 4.65 -3.58
C GLN A 4 -9.44 4.21 -4.18
N SER A 5 -10.22 3.37 -3.47
CA SER A 5 -11.54 2.94 -3.91
C SER A 5 -12.50 4.11 -4.15
N PHE A 6 -12.53 5.09 -3.25
CA PHE A 6 -13.34 6.30 -3.43
C PHE A 6 -12.84 7.15 -4.60
N SER A 7 -11.52 7.29 -4.76
CA SER A 7 -10.93 8.02 -5.89
C SER A 7 -11.32 7.39 -7.24
N ILE A 8 -11.23 6.07 -7.37
CA ILE A 8 -11.63 5.36 -8.59
C ILE A 8 -13.14 5.49 -8.84
N GLY A 9 -13.96 5.31 -7.80
CA GLY A 9 -15.41 5.48 -7.91
C GLY A 9 -15.80 6.88 -8.36
N SER A 10 -15.11 7.90 -7.85
CA SER A 10 -15.27 9.29 -8.26
C SER A 10 -14.91 9.49 -9.74
N ASN A 11 -13.79 8.94 -10.21
CA ASN A 11 -13.38 9.01 -11.62
C ASN A 11 -14.40 8.32 -12.56
N ILE A 12 -14.89 7.13 -12.19
CA ILE A 12 -15.92 6.42 -12.97
C ILE A 12 -17.22 7.24 -13.00
N TRP A 13 -17.60 7.84 -11.88
CA TRP A 13 -18.80 8.66 -11.79
C TRP A 13 -18.73 9.89 -12.70
N VAL A 14 -17.59 10.59 -12.71
CA VAL A 14 -17.36 11.73 -13.60
C VAL A 14 -17.32 11.31 -15.07
N SER A 15 -16.76 10.13 -15.38
CA SER A 15 -16.81 9.60 -16.75
C SER A 15 -18.25 9.39 -17.20
N LYS A 16 -19.11 8.78 -16.37
CA LYS A 16 -20.54 8.60 -16.69
C LYS A 16 -21.28 9.92 -16.81
N TRP A 17 -20.98 10.88 -15.92
CA TRP A 17 -21.55 12.21 -16.00
C TRP A 17 -21.18 12.91 -17.33
N SER A 18 -19.93 12.73 -17.79
CA SER A 18 -19.45 13.37 -19.03
C SER A 18 -20.07 12.79 -20.29
N ASP A 19 -20.45 11.52 -20.29
CA ASP A 19 -21.05 10.82 -21.45
C ASP A 19 -22.58 11.03 -21.57
N ASP A 20 -23.24 11.55 -20.54
CA ASP A 20 -24.70 11.68 -20.50
C ASP A 20 -25.21 12.87 -21.34
N THR A 21 -25.56 12.58 -22.60
CA THR A 21 -26.07 13.58 -23.56
C THR A 21 -27.51 14.03 -23.23
N GLU A 22 -28.24 13.28 -22.39
CA GLU A 22 -29.61 13.64 -21.97
C GLU A 22 -29.68 14.77 -20.95
N MET A 23 -28.54 15.34 -20.53
CA MET A 23 -28.52 16.54 -19.70
C MET A 23 -29.03 17.79 -20.40
N PHE A 24 -28.96 17.81 -21.73
CA PHE A 24 -29.35 18.95 -22.55
C PHE A 24 -30.71 18.69 -23.18
N VAL A 25 -31.78 18.90 -22.42
CA VAL A 25 -33.14 18.85 -22.99
C VAL A 25 -33.46 20.23 -23.54
N ASN A 26 -33.57 20.32 -24.87
CA ASN A 26 -34.04 21.52 -25.58
C ASN A 26 -33.17 22.79 -25.38
N GLY A 27 -31.86 22.62 -25.19
CA GLY A 27 -30.91 23.73 -24.95
C GLY A 27 -30.91 24.26 -23.52
N THR A 28 -31.73 23.69 -22.64
CA THR A 28 -31.72 23.96 -21.19
C THR A 28 -31.12 22.77 -20.44
N LEU A 29 -30.27 23.05 -19.45
CA LEU A 29 -29.72 22.05 -18.55
C LEU A 29 -30.81 21.57 -17.59
N ASP A 30 -31.05 20.26 -17.52
CA ASP A 30 -31.90 19.69 -16.47
C ASP A 30 -31.22 19.85 -15.10
N THR A 31 -31.72 20.79 -14.31
CA THR A 31 -31.16 21.17 -13.01
C THR A 31 -31.24 20.04 -12.00
N VAL A 32 -32.26 19.17 -12.08
CA VAL A 32 -32.46 18.06 -11.13
C VAL A 32 -31.43 16.95 -11.35
N LYS A 33 -31.17 16.59 -12.61
CA LYS A 33 -30.13 15.62 -12.96
C LYS A 33 -28.75 16.16 -12.57
N ARG A 34 -28.43 17.41 -12.91
CA ARG A 34 -27.14 18.05 -12.55
C ARG A 34 -26.88 18.03 -11.04
N ASP A 35 -27.86 18.47 -10.25
CA ASP A 35 -27.70 18.55 -8.79
C ASP A 35 -27.52 17.15 -8.17
N THR A 36 -28.10 16.11 -8.78
CA THR A 36 -27.87 14.71 -8.38
C THR A 36 -26.43 14.25 -8.68
N TYR A 37 -25.90 14.52 -9.87
CA TYR A 37 -24.53 14.13 -10.23
C TYR A 37 -23.49 14.85 -9.36
N VAL A 38 -23.67 16.15 -9.14
CA VAL A 38 -22.81 16.96 -8.27
C VAL A 38 -22.93 16.52 -6.81
N GLY A 39 -24.14 16.20 -6.34
CA GLY A 39 -24.38 15.70 -4.99
C GLY A 39 -23.67 14.38 -4.71
N VAL A 40 -23.77 13.40 -5.62
CA VAL A 40 -23.08 12.11 -5.49
C VAL A 40 -21.56 12.28 -5.57
N TYR A 41 -21.06 13.12 -6.48
CA TYR A 41 -19.63 13.44 -6.57
C TYR A 41 -19.10 14.08 -5.27
N GLY A 42 -19.86 15.03 -4.70
CA GLY A 42 -19.55 15.65 -3.42
C GLY A 42 -19.54 14.63 -2.27
N ALA A 43 -20.51 13.73 -2.22
CA ALA A 43 -20.57 12.66 -1.21
C ALA A 43 -19.37 11.69 -1.33
N LEU A 44 -18.98 11.32 -2.55
CA LEU A 44 -17.78 10.50 -2.80
C LEU A 44 -16.50 11.23 -2.36
N GLY A 45 -16.39 12.54 -2.59
CA GLY A 45 -15.28 13.36 -2.10
C GLY A 45 -15.21 13.45 -0.57
N ILE A 46 -16.36 13.56 0.11
CA ILE A 46 -16.41 13.50 1.58
C ILE A 46 -16.00 12.10 2.07
N GLY A 47 -16.48 11.03 1.42
CA GLY A 47 -16.06 9.66 1.71
C GLY A 47 -14.55 9.46 1.55
N GLN A 48 -13.96 10.07 0.52
CA GLN A 48 -12.51 10.07 0.31
C GLN A 48 -11.76 10.80 1.43
N ALA A 49 -12.26 11.97 1.85
CA ALA A 49 -11.66 12.72 2.97
C ALA A 49 -11.74 11.94 4.29
N LEU A 50 -12.87 11.28 4.57
CA LEU A 50 -13.04 10.44 5.76
C LEU A 50 -12.17 9.19 5.74
N SER A 51 -11.83 8.69 4.55
CA SER A 51 -10.95 7.53 4.39
C SER A 51 -9.54 7.76 4.92
N PHE A 52 -9.10 9.02 5.05
CA PHE A 52 -7.83 9.36 5.69
C PHE A 52 -7.76 8.86 7.13
N PHE A 53 -8.88 8.89 7.86
CA PHE A 53 -8.94 8.34 9.22
C PHE A 53 -8.82 6.81 9.24
N CYS A 54 -9.26 6.12 8.19
CA CYS A 54 -9.09 4.67 8.07
C CYS A 54 -7.63 4.28 7.82
N ASP A 55 -6.83 5.14 7.18
CA ASP A 55 -5.40 4.90 6.94
C ASP A 55 -4.56 5.01 8.24
N LEU A 56 -5.13 5.49 9.34
CA LEU A 56 -4.50 5.41 10.68
C LEU A 56 -4.56 4.00 11.27
N ALA A 57 -5.51 3.15 10.85
CA ALA A 57 -5.68 1.82 11.44
C ALA A 57 -4.45 0.89 11.24
N PRO A 58 -3.82 0.80 10.05
CA PRO A 58 -2.58 0.05 9.85
C PRO A 58 -1.41 0.60 10.68
N GLN A 59 -1.33 1.92 10.85
CA GLN A 59 -0.28 2.56 11.64
C GLN A 59 -0.40 2.19 13.12
N LEU A 60 -1.62 2.29 13.67
CA LEU A 60 -1.91 1.85 15.03
C LEU A 60 -1.66 0.34 15.20
N GLY A 61 -2.07 -0.47 14.23
CA GLY A 61 -1.83 -1.92 14.23
C GLY A 61 -0.33 -2.27 14.30
N CYS A 62 0.50 -1.60 13.50
CA CYS A 62 1.95 -1.81 13.53
C CYS A 62 2.57 -1.34 14.85
N TRP A 63 2.10 -0.22 15.41
CA TRP A 63 2.57 0.26 16.72
C TRP A 63 2.25 -0.74 17.84
N LEU A 64 1.05 -1.32 17.86
CA LEU A 64 0.70 -2.39 18.80
C LEU A 64 1.59 -3.64 18.57
N ALA A 65 1.83 -4.01 17.32
CA ALA A 65 2.68 -5.14 16.97
C ALA A 65 4.14 -4.92 17.44
N ALA A 66 4.66 -3.70 17.31
CA ALA A 66 5.99 -3.33 17.76
C ALA A 66 6.15 -3.44 19.27
N ARG A 67 5.18 -2.90 20.02
CA ARG A 67 5.14 -3.04 21.46
C ARG A 67 5.10 -4.51 21.89
N GLN A 68 4.31 -5.32 21.21
CA GLN A 68 4.24 -6.75 21.51
C GLN A 68 5.56 -7.47 21.21
N MET A 69 6.19 -7.19 20.06
CA MET A 69 7.49 -7.75 19.69
C MET A 69 8.58 -7.36 20.68
N HIS A 70 8.61 -6.10 21.12
CA HIS A 70 9.55 -5.63 22.13
C HIS A 70 9.37 -6.38 23.46
N LEU A 71 8.13 -6.56 23.93
CA LEU A 71 7.83 -7.31 25.16
C LEU A 71 8.21 -8.80 25.05
N VAL A 72 7.95 -9.43 23.90
CA VAL A 72 8.34 -10.83 23.65
C VAL A 72 9.86 -10.97 23.67
N MET A 73 10.58 -10.06 23.02
CA MET A 73 12.04 -10.09 22.97
C MET A 73 12.64 -9.84 24.36
N LEU A 74 12.10 -8.88 25.12
CA LEU A 74 12.54 -8.61 26.49
C LEU A 74 12.35 -9.82 27.41
N ARG A 75 11.17 -10.46 27.37
CA ARG A 75 10.91 -11.69 28.13
C ARG A 75 11.83 -12.83 27.73
N GLY A 76 12.14 -12.96 26.44
CA GLY A 76 13.06 -13.96 25.91
C GLY A 76 14.48 -13.77 26.46
N VAL A 77 14.99 -12.54 26.44
CA VAL A 77 16.33 -12.22 26.95
C VAL A 77 16.40 -12.39 28.48
N MET A 78 15.38 -11.95 29.22
CA MET A 78 15.34 -12.13 30.68
C MET A 78 15.31 -13.61 31.12
N ARG A 79 14.88 -14.53 30.26
CA ARG A 79 14.85 -15.97 30.51
C ARG A 79 16.01 -16.73 29.86
N ALA A 80 16.92 -16.03 29.19
CA ALA A 80 18.07 -16.67 28.55
C ALA A 80 19.07 -17.15 29.60
N SER A 81 19.77 -18.25 29.32
CA SER A 81 20.83 -18.77 30.19
C SER A 81 22.05 -17.84 30.18
N LEU A 82 22.87 -17.89 31.23
CA LEU A 82 24.12 -17.12 31.30
C LEU A 82 25.05 -17.43 30.12
N THR A 83 25.07 -18.69 29.65
CA THR A 83 25.84 -19.10 28.46
C THR A 83 25.46 -18.33 27.20
N PHE A 84 24.20 -17.90 27.06
CA PHE A 84 23.78 -17.04 25.94
C PHE A 84 24.47 -15.68 26.01
N PHE A 85 24.55 -15.08 27.20
CA PHE A 85 25.21 -13.79 27.41
C PHE A 85 26.73 -13.86 27.27
N ASP A 86 27.34 -15.01 27.59
CA ASP A 86 28.79 -15.20 27.42
C ASP A 86 29.18 -15.43 25.95
N THR A 87 28.31 -16.06 25.15
CA THR A 87 28.58 -16.39 23.74
C THR A 87 28.14 -15.31 22.76
N THR A 88 27.14 -14.50 23.12
CA THR A 88 26.67 -13.41 22.26
C THR A 88 27.13 -12.05 22.77
N PRO A 89 27.81 -11.25 21.94
CA PRO A 89 28.25 -9.92 22.36
C PRO A 89 27.05 -9.04 22.65
N THR A 90 27.09 -8.32 23.78
CA THR A 90 26.01 -7.44 24.25
C THR A 90 25.58 -6.42 23.18
N GLY A 91 26.53 -5.95 22.37
CA GLY A 91 26.27 -5.04 21.24
C GLY A 91 25.30 -5.61 20.20
N ARG A 92 25.29 -6.93 19.95
CA ARG A 92 24.35 -7.58 19.03
C ARG A 92 22.93 -7.61 19.59
N ILE A 93 22.79 -7.82 20.90
CA ILE A 93 21.49 -7.80 21.58
C ILE A 93 20.92 -6.38 21.48
N ILE A 94 21.72 -5.36 21.80
CA ILE A 94 21.32 -3.96 21.70
C ILE A 94 20.97 -3.58 20.26
N SER A 95 21.74 -4.03 19.26
CA SER A 95 21.44 -3.71 17.86
C SER A 95 20.08 -4.26 17.43
N ARG A 96 19.66 -5.42 17.94
CA ARG A 96 18.32 -5.95 17.66
C ARG A 96 17.22 -5.15 18.35
N PHE A 97 17.39 -4.81 19.63
CA PHE A 97 16.42 -4.00 20.36
C PHE A 97 16.27 -2.59 19.81
N ALA A 98 17.36 -1.97 19.38
CA ALA A 98 17.33 -0.63 18.84
C ALA A 98 16.92 -0.64 17.37
N LYS A 99 17.68 -1.31 16.50
CA LYS A 99 17.53 -1.17 15.05
C LYS A 99 16.36 -1.96 14.49
N ASP A 100 16.13 -3.19 14.94
CA ASP A 100 15.05 -4.02 14.37
C ASP A 100 13.67 -3.53 14.85
N VAL A 101 13.57 -3.05 16.09
CA VAL A 101 12.34 -2.44 16.61
C VAL A 101 12.07 -1.08 15.95
N ASP A 102 13.10 -0.23 15.78
CA ASP A 102 12.97 1.06 15.10
C ASP A 102 12.48 0.89 13.65
N VAL A 103 13.03 -0.07 12.90
CA VAL A 103 12.55 -0.40 11.55
C VAL A 103 11.09 -0.85 11.56
N LEU A 104 10.69 -1.62 12.56
CA LEU A 104 9.34 -2.16 12.68
C LEU A 104 8.32 -1.07 13.09
N ASP A 105 8.75 -0.07 13.86
CA ASP A 105 7.92 1.08 14.27
C ASP A 105 7.79 2.15 13.18
N THR A 106 8.87 2.45 12.45
CA THR A 106 8.92 3.60 11.55
C THR A 106 8.74 3.22 10.08
N SER A 107 9.47 2.22 9.62
CA SER A 107 9.60 1.92 8.19
C SER A 107 8.55 0.92 7.72
N LEU A 108 8.32 -0.13 8.52
CA LEU A 108 7.42 -1.22 8.18
C LEU A 108 5.96 -0.79 7.94
N PRO A 109 5.35 0.09 8.76
CA PRO A 109 3.97 0.53 8.53
C PRO A 109 3.82 1.26 7.20
N GLN A 110 4.79 2.13 6.87
CA GLN A 110 4.78 2.87 5.61
C GLN A 110 4.91 1.92 4.41
N GLN A 111 5.85 0.98 4.46
CA GLN A 111 6.05 0.02 3.37
C GLN A 111 4.83 -0.90 3.15
N ILE A 112 4.12 -1.28 4.21
CA ILE A 112 2.86 -2.04 4.09
C ILE A 112 1.78 -1.19 3.44
N SER A 113 1.59 0.05 3.92
CA SER A 113 0.59 0.96 3.36
C SER A 113 0.84 1.25 1.88
N ASP A 114 2.09 1.50 1.50
CA ASP A 114 2.50 1.74 0.11
C ASP A 114 2.27 0.48 -0.75
N CYS A 115 2.64 -0.70 -0.25
CA CYS A 115 2.41 -1.96 -0.95
C CYS A 115 0.91 -2.21 -1.21
N VAL A 116 0.06 -1.99 -0.20
CA VAL A 116 -1.39 -2.12 -0.33
C VAL A 116 -1.93 -1.07 -1.30
N TYR A 117 -1.50 0.18 -1.20
CA TYR A 117 -1.92 1.26 -2.08
C TYR A 117 -1.61 0.93 -3.55
N CYS A 118 -0.33 0.65 -3.85
CA CYS A 118 0.11 0.31 -5.20
C CYS A 118 -0.61 -0.93 -5.75
N SER A 119 -0.81 -1.97 -4.93
CA SER A 119 -1.51 -3.18 -5.37
C SER A 119 -2.96 -2.90 -5.76
N PHE A 120 -3.70 -2.14 -4.94
CA PHE A 120 -5.08 -1.74 -5.25
C PHE A 120 -5.15 -0.82 -6.46
N GLU A 121 -4.23 0.14 -6.58
CA GLU A 121 -4.15 1.06 -7.72
C GLU A 121 -3.93 0.30 -9.04
N VAL A 122 -2.98 -0.63 -9.07
CA VAL A 122 -2.74 -1.45 -10.25
C VAL A 122 -3.98 -2.29 -10.58
N ILE A 123 -4.53 -3.04 -9.63
CA ILE A 123 -5.71 -3.88 -9.90
C ILE A 123 -6.88 -3.04 -10.43
N ALA A 124 -7.14 -1.89 -9.82
CA ALA A 124 -8.23 -1.02 -10.23
C ALA A 124 -8.03 -0.41 -11.61
N THR A 125 -6.84 0.11 -11.92
CA THR A 125 -6.54 0.66 -13.24
C THR A 125 -6.71 -0.41 -14.32
N LEU A 126 -6.27 -1.64 -14.05
CA LEU A 126 -6.50 -2.77 -14.96
C LEU A 126 -7.98 -3.07 -15.16
N VAL A 127 -8.78 -3.08 -14.09
CA VAL A 127 -10.23 -3.31 -14.17
C VAL A 127 -10.93 -2.20 -14.96
N VAL A 128 -10.62 -0.93 -14.70
CA VAL A 128 -11.23 0.22 -15.38
C VAL A 128 -10.92 0.21 -16.88
N ILE A 129 -9.67 -0.01 -17.26
CA ILE A 129 -9.27 -0.07 -18.67
C ILE A 129 -9.92 -1.28 -19.35
N SER A 130 -9.95 -2.44 -18.69
CA SER A 130 -10.57 -3.65 -19.23
C SER A 130 -12.08 -3.51 -19.42
N TYR A 131 -12.76 -2.78 -18.53
CA TYR A 131 -14.19 -2.46 -18.67
C TYR A 131 -14.44 -1.52 -19.84
N SER A 132 -13.60 -0.48 -20.00
CA SER A 132 -13.73 0.49 -21.10
C SER A 132 -13.41 -0.13 -22.47
N THR A 133 -12.39 -0.99 -22.54
CA THR A 133 -11.91 -1.58 -23.80
C THR A 133 -11.59 -3.07 -23.61
N PRO A 134 -12.56 -3.99 -23.82
CA PRO A 134 -12.38 -5.41 -23.55
C PRO A 134 -11.25 -6.09 -24.36
N ILE A 135 -10.96 -5.60 -25.56
CA ILE A 135 -9.86 -6.13 -26.41
C ILE A 135 -8.48 -5.95 -25.74
N PHE A 136 -8.35 -5.00 -24.80
CA PHE A 136 -7.10 -4.73 -24.07
C PHE A 136 -6.65 -5.92 -23.22
N ILE A 137 -7.58 -6.78 -22.80
CA ILE A 137 -7.25 -7.99 -22.02
C ILE A 137 -6.32 -8.93 -22.81
N ALA A 138 -6.47 -9.01 -24.13
CA ALA A 138 -5.59 -9.85 -24.95
C ALA A 138 -4.13 -9.36 -24.93
N VAL A 139 -3.92 -8.05 -24.77
CA VAL A 139 -2.58 -7.43 -24.73
C VAL A 139 -1.96 -7.50 -23.34
N ILE A 140 -2.76 -7.44 -22.28
CA ILE A 140 -2.22 -7.45 -20.92
C ILE A 140 -1.67 -8.80 -20.48
N VAL A 141 -2.24 -9.90 -20.99
CA VAL A 141 -1.78 -11.26 -20.66
C VAL A 141 -0.30 -11.47 -21.03
N PRO A 142 0.16 -11.22 -22.28
CA PRO A 142 1.58 -11.39 -22.61
C PRO A 142 2.49 -10.40 -21.85
N ILE A 143 2.04 -9.16 -21.61
CA ILE A 143 2.79 -8.18 -20.82
C ILE A 143 2.94 -8.66 -19.37
N GLY A 144 1.88 -9.20 -18.77
CA GLY A 144 1.88 -9.72 -17.40
C GLY A 144 2.82 -10.91 -17.24
N VAL A 145 2.88 -11.80 -18.22
CA VAL A 145 3.83 -12.92 -18.24
C VAL A 145 5.27 -12.39 -18.29
N LEU A 146 5.56 -11.44 -19.19
CA LEU A 146 6.89 -10.82 -19.29
C LEU A 146 7.27 -10.08 -18.00
N TYR A 147 6.33 -9.33 -17.41
CA TYR A 147 6.53 -8.66 -16.13
C TYR A 147 6.83 -9.65 -15.01
N TYR A 148 6.12 -10.78 -14.92
CA TYR A 148 6.38 -11.82 -13.94
C TYR A 148 7.80 -12.37 -14.03
N PHE A 149 8.30 -12.64 -15.24
CA PHE A 149 9.68 -13.07 -15.43
C PHE A 149 10.67 -12.00 -14.97
N ILE A 150 10.51 -10.75 -15.41
CA ILE A 150 11.37 -9.63 -15.01
C ILE A 150 11.35 -9.46 -13.49
N GLN A 151 10.18 -9.46 -12.86
CA GLN A 151 10.01 -9.32 -11.42
C GLN A 151 10.76 -10.42 -10.67
N ARG A 152 10.66 -11.67 -11.12
CA ARG A 152 11.37 -12.80 -10.50
C ARG A 152 12.89 -12.61 -10.55
N PHE A 153 13.45 -12.22 -11.69
CA PHE A 153 14.88 -11.95 -11.83
C PHE A 153 15.31 -10.72 -10.99
N TYR A 154 14.55 -9.62 -11.07
CA TYR A 154 14.84 -8.39 -10.35
C TYR A 154 14.86 -8.60 -8.83
N VAL A 155 13.86 -9.30 -8.28
CA VAL A 155 13.76 -9.55 -6.84
C VAL A 155 14.92 -10.43 -6.34
N ALA A 156 15.35 -11.42 -7.13
CA ALA A 156 16.51 -12.24 -6.77
C ALA A 156 17.80 -11.40 -6.73
N THR A 157 18.06 -10.63 -7.78
CA THR A 157 19.26 -9.78 -7.90
C THR A 157 19.28 -8.66 -6.86
N SER A 158 18.16 -7.94 -6.69
CA SER A 158 18.04 -6.84 -5.73
C SER A 158 18.31 -7.29 -4.29
N ARG A 159 17.82 -8.48 -3.91
CA ARG A 159 18.06 -9.04 -2.57
C ARG A 159 19.54 -9.33 -2.33
N GLN A 160 20.23 -9.88 -3.32
CA GLN A 160 21.67 -10.13 -3.22
C GLN A 160 22.45 -8.81 -3.13
N LEU A 161 22.10 -7.82 -3.95
CA LEU A 161 22.74 -6.51 -3.94
C LEU A 161 22.58 -5.80 -2.59
N LYS A 162 21.37 -5.79 -2.02
CA LYS A 162 21.13 -5.23 -0.67
C LYS A 162 21.92 -5.97 0.41
N ARG A 163 22.10 -7.29 0.28
CA ARG A 163 22.96 -8.07 1.21
C ARG A 163 24.42 -7.65 1.09
N LEU A 164 24.93 -7.53 -0.14
CA LEU A 164 26.30 -7.08 -0.42
C LEU A 164 26.55 -5.68 0.15
N GLU A 165 25.64 -4.74 -0.10
CA GLU A 165 25.71 -3.37 0.44
C GLU A 165 25.74 -3.37 1.98
N SER A 166 24.92 -4.20 2.62
CA SER A 166 24.90 -4.31 4.10
C SER A 166 26.23 -4.82 4.67
N VAL A 167 26.90 -5.73 3.96
CA VAL A 167 28.17 -6.34 4.39
C VAL A 167 29.35 -5.41 4.10
N SER A 168 29.33 -4.66 2.99
CA SER A 168 30.39 -3.69 2.68
C SER A 168 30.38 -2.46 3.59
N ARG A 169 29.26 -2.20 4.28
CA ARG A 169 29.10 -1.02 5.16
C ARG A 169 29.55 -1.27 6.60
N SER A 170 29.83 -2.51 6.98
CA SER A 170 30.55 -2.83 8.22
C SER A 170 32.07 -2.75 7.95
N PRO A 171 32.81 -1.85 8.60
CA PRO A 171 34.27 -1.89 8.53
C PRO A 171 34.71 -3.21 9.19
N ILE A 172 35.60 -3.93 8.51
CA ILE A 172 36.37 -5.04 9.08
C ILE A 172 37.11 -4.59 10.34
#